data_AF-A0A0L8GZC1-F1
#
_entry.id   AF-A0A0L8GZC1-F1
#
_cell.length_a   1.000
_cell.length_b   1.000
_cell.length_c   1.000
_cell.angle_alpha   90.00
_cell.angle_beta   90.00
_cell.angle_gamma   90.00
#
_symmetry.space_group_name_H-M   'P 1'
#
loop_
_entity.id
_entity.type
_entity.pdbx_description
1 polymer ?
#
loop_
_entity_poly.entity_id
_entity_poly.type
_entity_poly.pdbx_seq_one_letter_code
_entity_poly.pdbx_strand_id
1 'polypeptide(L)'
;MAANCQNPKLFQKSKTSNYVFTIRHYTGEPLEYYTSGFLEKNRDNLSPCLLECMKCSNNQLVSDMFLTKLSHRGTISDSFGTRKKSKNNFINEFHSSKRNSGEKTGERNQTTVGQYFRNSLTDLLNKMSSADPHFIRCIKPNEEKTPNKFETDHVLDQLRTSGLMEIARIRQLGFPVRIGFQEFIDK
;
A
#
# COMPACT_ATOMS: atom_id res chain seq x y z
N MET A 1 -14.54 4.41 9.81
CA MET A 1 -13.85 5.69 9.50
C MET A 1 -14.01 5.97 8.01
N ALA A 2 -15.14 6.59 7.63
CA ALA A 2 -15.30 7.12 6.29
C ALA A 2 -14.36 8.31 6.15
N ALA A 3 -13.46 8.28 5.18
CA ALA A 3 -12.63 9.43 4.87
C ALA A 3 -13.55 10.61 4.55
N ASN A 4 -13.29 11.73 5.20
CA ASN A 4 -14.11 12.91 5.12
C ASN A 4 -13.92 13.54 3.72
N CYS A 5 -14.66 13.06 2.72
CA CYS A 5 -14.68 13.59 1.35
C CYS A 5 -15.23 15.02 1.25
N GLN A 6 -15.50 15.66 2.39
CA GLN A 6 -16.06 17.00 2.51
C GLN A 6 -15.00 18.10 2.64
N ASN A 7 -13.70 17.79 2.58
CA ASN A 7 -12.66 18.83 2.58
C ASN A 7 -12.37 19.28 1.13
N PRO A 8 -12.95 20.40 0.66
CA PRO A 8 -12.76 20.87 -0.72
C PRO A 8 -11.31 21.30 -1.00
N LYS A 9 -10.46 21.44 0.03
CA LYS A 9 -9.03 21.74 -0.16
C LYS A 9 -8.23 20.52 -0.63
N LEU A 10 -8.68 19.31 -0.30
CA LEU A 10 -7.93 18.08 -0.57
C LEU A 10 -8.53 17.27 -1.72
N PHE A 11 -9.84 17.33 -1.90
CA PHE A 11 -10.56 16.64 -2.98
C PHE A 11 -11.35 17.64 -3.81
N GLN A 12 -11.21 17.55 -5.13
CA GLN A 12 -11.96 18.37 -6.08
C GLN A 12 -12.56 17.50 -7.17
N LYS A 13 -13.86 17.68 -7.44
CA LYS A 13 -14.53 17.07 -8.59
C LYS A 13 -14.19 17.88 -9.85
N SER A 14 -13.93 17.21 -10.98
CA SER A 14 -13.76 17.89 -12.26
C SER A 14 -15.06 18.58 -12.69
N LYS A 15 -14.95 19.81 -13.19
CA LYS A 15 -16.08 20.60 -13.70
C LYS A 15 -16.49 20.17 -15.12
N THR A 16 -15.56 19.57 -15.86
CA THR A 16 -15.72 19.25 -17.29
C THR A 16 -15.99 17.77 -17.53
N SER A 17 -15.48 16.87 -16.68
CA SER A 17 -15.63 15.42 -16.83
C SER A 17 -16.17 14.77 -15.57
N ASN A 18 -17.16 13.88 -15.71
CA ASN A 18 -17.69 13.10 -14.58
C ASN A 18 -16.79 11.91 -14.20
N TYR A 19 -15.76 11.62 -15.00
CA TYR A 19 -14.87 10.47 -14.82
C TYR A 19 -13.48 10.89 -14.32
N VAL A 20 -13.32 12.13 -13.86
CA VAL A 20 -12.06 12.65 -13.34
C VAL A 20 -12.29 13.33 -12.00
N PHE A 21 -11.40 13.07 -11.06
CA PHE A 21 -11.33 13.79 -9.80
C PHE A 21 -9.88 14.14 -9.48
N THR A 22 -9.68 15.17 -8.67
CA THR A 22 -8.37 15.68 -8.32
C THR A 22 -8.14 15.51 -6.82
N ILE A 23 -6.97 15.01 -6.44
CA ILE A 23 -6.51 14.96 -5.05
C ILE A 23 -5.26 15.81 -4.89
N ARG A 24 -5.24 16.68 -3.88
CA ARG A 24 -4.04 17.39 -3.48
C ARG A 24 -3.25 16.54 -2.49
N HIS A 25 -2.11 16.02 -2.94
CA HIS A 25 -1.16 15.29 -2.10
C HIS A 25 -0.21 16.25 -1.35
N TYR A 26 0.60 15.71 -0.43
CA TYR A 26 1.63 16.49 0.27
C TYR A 26 2.65 17.13 -0.69
N THR A 27 2.76 16.61 -1.91
CA THR A 27 3.62 17.12 -2.99
C THR A 27 3.16 18.46 -3.56
N GLY A 28 2.09 19.06 -3.03
CA GLY A 28 1.65 20.43 -3.34
C GLY A 28 0.77 20.51 -4.57
N GLU A 29 1.19 19.91 -5.68
CA GLU A 29 0.46 19.95 -6.94
C GLU A 29 -0.79 19.04 -6.93
N PRO A 30 -1.96 19.53 -7.41
CA PRO A 30 -3.15 18.70 -7.55
C PRO A 30 -2.92 17.60 -8.61
N LEU A 31 -3.18 16.35 -8.26
CA LEU A 31 -3.09 15.22 -9.18
C LEU A 31 -4.48 14.80 -9.64
N GLU A 32 -4.67 14.69 -10.96
CA GLU A 32 -5.90 14.21 -11.57
C GLU A 32 -5.90 12.68 -11.72
N TYR A 33 -7.02 12.07 -11.33
CA TYR A 33 -7.27 10.64 -11.39
C TYR A 33 -8.44 10.36 -12.32
N TYR A 34 -8.21 9.52 -13.33
CA TYR A 34 -9.24 9.03 -14.23
C TYR A 34 -9.89 7.77 -13.65
N THR A 35 -11.22 7.76 -13.49
CA THR A 35 -11.95 6.64 -12.88
C THR A 35 -12.05 5.40 -13.78
N SER A 36 -11.62 5.50 -15.04
CA SER A 36 -11.63 4.38 -15.98
C SER A 36 -10.80 3.21 -15.44
N GLY A 37 -11.43 2.02 -15.38
CA GLY A 37 -10.80 0.80 -14.89
C GLY A 37 -10.52 0.74 -13.38
N PHE A 38 -10.91 1.75 -12.57
CA PHE A 38 -10.66 1.73 -11.12
C PHE A 38 -11.26 0.50 -10.44
N LEU A 39 -12.52 0.17 -10.77
CA LEU A 39 -13.23 -0.95 -10.15
C LEU A 39 -12.65 -2.30 -10.57
N GLU A 40 -12.31 -2.46 -11.85
CA GLU A 40 -11.71 -3.68 -12.39
C GLU A 40 -10.35 -3.93 -11.75
N LYS A 41 -9.47 -2.93 -11.76
CA LYS A 41 -8.15 -2.99 -11.11
C LYS A 41 -8.23 -3.26 -9.62
N ASN A 42 -9.25 -2.73 -8.94
CA ASN A 42 -9.39 -2.90 -7.50
C ASN A 42 -10.01 -4.27 -7.12
N ARG A 43 -10.84 -4.84 -8.00
CA ARG A 43 -11.38 -6.20 -7.84
C ARG A 43 -10.30 -7.25 -8.09
N ASP A 44 -9.47 -7.05 -9.13
CA ASP A 44 -8.37 -7.95 -9.50
C ASP A 44 -8.83 -9.42 -9.63
N ASN A 45 -9.99 -9.61 -10.26
CA ASN A 45 -10.61 -10.92 -10.39
C ASN A 45 -9.95 -11.72 -11.53
N LEU A 46 -9.50 -12.93 -11.21
CA LEU A 46 -9.11 -13.91 -12.21
C LEU A 46 -10.30 -14.78 -12.62
N SER A 47 -10.39 -15.13 -13.91
CA SER A 47 -11.42 -16.06 -14.39
C SER A 47 -11.33 -17.41 -13.66
N PRO A 48 -12.46 -17.99 -13.20
CA PRO A 48 -12.46 -19.29 -12.52
C PRO A 48 -11.84 -20.42 -13.33
N CYS A 49 -12.08 -20.45 -14.64
CA CYS A 49 -11.52 -21.46 -15.55
C CYS A 49 -9.98 -21.34 -15.62
N LEU A 50 -9.45 -20.11 -15.67
CA LEU A 50 -8.02 -19.88 -15.64
C LEU A 50 -7.42 -20.29 -14.30
N LEU A 51 -8.08 -19.98 -13.19
CA LEU A 51 -7.65 -20.39 -11.85
C LEU A 51 -7.57 -21.92 -11.74
N GLU A 52 -8.55 -22.63 -12.27
CA GLU A 52 -8.58 -24.11 -12.28
C GLU A 52 -7.48 -24.68 -13.17
N CYS A 53 -7.29 -24.13 -14.37
CA CYS A 53 -6.22 -24.52 -15.28
C CYS A 53 -4.83 -24.38 -14.63
N MET A 54 -4.57 -23.27 -13.94
CA MET A 54 -3.29 -23.05 -13.25
C MET A 54 -3.07 -24.01 -12.08
N LYS A 55 -4.13 -24.34 -11.33
CA LYS A 55 -4.08 -25.35 -10.25
C LYS A 55 -3.79 -26.75 -10.78
N CYS A 56 -4.34 -27.10 -11.94
CA CYS A 56 -4.15 -28.40 -12.60
C CYS A 56 -2.89 -28.47 -13.48
N SER A 57 -2.04 -27.43 -13.48
CA SER A 57 -0.83 -27.39 -14.30
C SER A 57 0.13 -28.54 -13.97
N ASN A 58 0.71 -29.15 -15.02
CA ASN A 58 1.78 -30.15 -14.88
C ASN A 58 3.08 -29.55 -14.31
N ASN A 59 3.24 -28.23 -14.34
CA ASN A 59 4.38 -27.56 -13.70
C ASN A 59 4.10 -27.40 -12.20
N GLN A 60 4.89 -28.11 -11.38
CA GLN A 60 4.73 -28.11 -9.93
C GLN A 60 4.76 -26.71 -9.31
N LEU A 61 5.65 -25.83 -9.78
CA LEU A 61 5.76 -24.47 -9.27
C LEU A 61 4.48 -23.67 -9.53
N VAL A 62 3.92 -23.83 -10.72
CA VAL A 62 2.67 -23.16 -11.12
C VAL A 62 1.52 -23.68 -10.29
N SER A 63 1.35 -25.00 -10.19
CA SER A 63 0.29 -25.59 -9.36
C SER A 63 0.40 -25.13 -7.90
N ASP A 64 1.60 -25.19 -7.32
CA ASP A 64 1.84 -24.78 -5.92
C ASP A 64 1.52 -23.30 -5.68
N MET A 65 1.87 -22.41 -6.62
CA MET A 65 1.57 -20.97 -6.52
C MET A 65 0.07 -20.69 -6.43
N PHE A 66 -0.76 -21.42 -7.19
CA PHE A 66 -2.21 -21.18 -7.27
C PHE A 66 -3.03 -22.01 -6.27
N LEU A 67 -2.41 -22.98 -5.60
CA LEU A 67 -2.99 -23.72 -4.47
C LEU A 67 -2.76 -23.01 -3.12
N THR A 68 -1.74 -22.16 -3.03
CA THR A 68 -1.38 -21.47 -1.79
C THR A 68 -2.40 -20.38 -1.44
N LYS A 69 -2.81 -20.32 -0.17
CA LYS A 69 -3.71 -19.26 0.32
C LYS A 69 -2.95 -17.95 0.50
N LEU A 70 -3.57 -16.85 0.13
CA LEU A 70 -3.04 -15.52 0.41
C LEU A 70 -3.27 -15.14 1.88
N SER A 71 -2.30 -14.41 2.43
CA SER A 71 -2.40 -13.71 3.71
C SER A 71 -3.41 -12.55 3.63
N HIS A 72 -3.80 -11.99 4.77
CA HIS A 72 -4.58 -10.75 4.86
C HIS A 72 -3.90 -9.53 4.19
N ARG A 73 -2.62 -9.64 3.86
CA ARG A 73 -1.83 -8.65 3.09
C ARG A 73 -1.80 -8.88 1.58
N GLY A 74 -2.35 -9.99 1.11
CA GLY A 74 -2.25 -10.39 -0.31
C GLY A 74 -0.90 -11.02 -0.68
N THR A 75 -0.04 -11.29 0.30
CA THR A 75 1.20 -12.06 0.09
C THR A 75 0.94 -13.55 0.24
N ILE A 76 1.81 -14.38 -0.34
CA ILE A 76 1.81 -15.83 -0.12
C ILE A 76 1.92 -16.07 1.39
N SER A 77 1.00 -16.85 1.96
CA SER A 77 1.09 -17.23 3.37
C SER A 77 2.27 -18.19 3.53
N ASP A 78 3.10 -17.95 4.54
CA ASP A 78 4.37 -18.66 4.79
C ASP A 78 4.17 -20.12 5.25
N SER A 79 2.96 -20.65 5.08
CA SER A 79 2.67 -22.07 5.12
C SER A 79 3.23 -22.78 3.88
N PHE A 80 4.55 -22.73 3.71
CA PHE A 80 5.30 -23.88 3.24
C PHE A 80 5.19 -24.95 4.33
N GLY A 81 3.99 -25.50 4.49
CA GLY A 81 3.75 -26.67 5.30
C GLY A 81 4.69 -27.74 4.78
N THR A 82 5.62 -28.16 5.64
CA THR A 82 6.25 -29.47 5.58
C THR A 82 5.27 -30.45 4.94
N ARG A 83 5.62 -31.01 3.77
CA ARG A 83 4.81 -32.03 3.08
C ARG A 83 4.64 -33.24 4.00
N LYS A 84 3.68 -33.20 4.92
CA LYS A 84 3.08 -34.43 5.44
C LYS A 84 2.29 -34.98 4.28
N LYS A 85 2.73 -36.13 3.74
CA LYS A 85 1.95 -36.96 2.82
C LYS A 85 0.61 -37.27 3.49
N SER A 86 -0.40 -36.43 3.28
CA SER A 86 -1.77 -36.76 3.60
C SER A 86 -2.38 -37.35 2.34
N LYS A 87 -2.64 -38.65 2.40
CA LYS A 87 -3.48 -39.37 1.44
C LYS A 87 -4.80 -38.61 1.27
N ASN A 88 -5.29 -38.61 0.03
CA ASN A 88 -6.58 -38.13 -0.45
C ASN A 88 -7.65 -37.97 0.63
N ASN A 89 -8.21 -36.75 0.72
CA ASN A 89 -9.63 -36.48 1.01
C ASN A 89 -9.93 -35.04 0.57
N PHE A 90 -10.13 -34.84 -0.74
CA PHE A 90 -10.42 -33.54 -1.37
C PHE A 90 -11.90 -33.35 -1.71
N ILE A 91 -12.80 -34.05 -1.01
CA ILE A 91 -14.24 -33.84 -1.10
C ILE A 91 -14.76 -33.85 0.33
N ASN A 92 -15.02 -32.67 0.90
CA ASN A 92 -15.96 -32.38 1.99
C ASN A 92 -15.52 -31.15 2.82
N GLU A 93 -15.47 -29.98 2.20
CA GLU A 93 -15.49 -28.71 2.96
C GLU A 93 -16.31 -27.63 2.26
N PHE A 94 -17.43 -28.05 1.66
CA PHE A 94 -18.42 -27.15 1.05
C PHE A 94 -19.80 -27.16 1.74
N HIS A 95 -19.99 -27.97 2.79
CA HIS A 95 -21.23 -28.00 3.57
C HIS A 95 -20.98 -28.27 5.05
N SER A 96 -20.70 -27.24 5.85
CA SER A 96 -21.23 -27.15 7.21
C SER A 96 -21.00 -25.75 7.79
N SER A 97 -22.05 -24.93 7.77
CA SER A 97 -22.38 -23.93 8.80
C SER A 97 -23.69 -23.27 8.37
N LYS A 98 -24.81 -23.82 8.82
CA LYS A 98 -26.12 -23.16 8.74
C LYS A 98 -26.65 -23.00 10.16
N ARG A 99 -27.13 -21.77 10.43
CA ARG A 99 -27.98 -21.25 11.53
C ARG A 99 -27.22 -20.26 12.43
N ASN A 100 -27.58 -18.98 12.56
CA ASN A 100 -28.86 -18.29 12.32
C ASN A 100 -28.70 -16.80 11.99
N SER A 101 -29.78 -16.27 11.40
CA SER A 101 -30.29 -14.88 11.32
C SER A 101 -29.61 -13.84 10.40
N GLY A 102 -30.38 -13.44 9.37
CA GLY A 102 -30.29 -12.13 8.72
C GLY A 102 -30.02 -12.20 7.23
N GLU A 103 -31.08 -12.24 6.41
CA GLU A 103 -31.01 -11.94 4.99
C GLU A 103 -30.30 -10.61 4.74
N LYS A 104 -29.05 -10.69 4.28
CA LYS A 104 -28.45 -9.70 3.41
C LYS A 104 -27.91 -10.46 2.22
N THR A 105 -28.53 -10.22 1.07
CA THR A 105 -27.94 -10.41 -0.26
C THR A 105 -26.68 -9.53 -0.36
N GLY A 106 -25.61 -9.95 0.33
CA GLY A 106 -24.30 -9.33 0.25
C GLY A 106 -23.40 -10.25 -0.55
N GLU A 107 -22.98 -9.82 -1.73
CA GLU A 107 -21.79 -10.33 -2.40
C GLU A 107 -20.73 -10.62 -1.32
N ARG A 108 -20.19 -11.84 -1.29
CA ARG A 108 -19.02 -12.15 -0.45
C ARG A 108 -18.00 -11.05 -0.73
N ASN A 109 -17.71 -10.20 0.26
CA ASN A 109 -16.72 -9.12 0.17
C ASN A 109 -15.36 -9.75 -0.14
N GLN A 110 -15.06 -9.96 -1.42
CA GLN A 110 -13.74 -10.32 -1.88
C GLN A 110 -12.80 -9.20 -1.44
N THR A 111 -11.67 -9.57 -0.86
CA THR A 111 -10.70 -8.58 -0.40
C THR A 111 -10.11 -7.90 -1.62
N THR A 112 -10.22 -6.57 -1.67
CA THR A 112 -9.79 -5.77 -2.82
C THR A 112 -8.30 -5.47 -2.75
N VAL A 113 -7.70 -5.10 -3.89
CA VAL A 113 -6.31 -4.62 -3.95
C VAL A 113 -6.08 -3.47 -2.97
N GLY A 114 -7.01 -2.52 -2.90
CA GLY A 114 -6.95 -1.41 -1.95
C GLY A 114 -6.93 -1.86 -0.49
N GLN A 115 -7.67 -2.91 -0.13
CA GLN A 115 -7.67 -3.46 1.23
C GLN A 115 -6.34 -4.15 1.54
N TYR A 116 -5.80 -4.97 0.64
CA TYR A 116 -4.48 -5.60 0.80
C TYR A 116 -3.36 -4.56 0.94
N PHE A 117 -3.38 -3.52 0.12
CA PHE A 117 -2.42 -2.43 0.18
C PHE A 117 -2.50 -1.67 1.52
N ARG A 118 -3.71 -1.35 1.98
CA ARG A 118 -3.92 -0.70 3.28
C ARG A 118 -3.38 -1.54 4.42
N ASN A 119 -3.69 -2.83 4.46
CA ASN A 119 -3.21 -3.74 5.51
C ASN A 119 -1.68 -3.81 5.52
N SER A 120 -1.08 -3.99 4.34
CA SER A 120 0.38 -4.02 4.18
C SER A 120 1.04 -2.72 4.65
N LEU A 121 0.45 -1.57 4.32
CA LEU A 121 0.96 -0.27 4.73
C LEU A 121 0.83 -0.06 6.25
N THR A 122 -0.31 -0.41 6.85
CA THR A 122 -0.51 -0.33 8.30
C THR A 122 0.53 -1.17 9.04
N ASP A 123 0.77 -2.39 8.57
CA ASP A 123 1.75 -3.27 9.20
C ASP A 123 3.19 -2.79 9.03
N LEU A 124 3.52 -2.19 7.88
CA LEU A 124 4.81 -1.54 7.67
C LEU A 124 4.99 -0.36 8.63
N LEU A 125 3.98 0.51 8.76
CA LEU A 125 4.04 1.66 9.65
C LEU A 125 4.21 1.24 11.11
N ASN A 126 3.51 0.19 11.55
CA ASN A 126 3.66 -0.35 12.91
C ASN A 126 5.08 -0.87 13.19
N LYS A 127 5.71 -1.53 12.20
CA LYS A 127 7.10 -2.00 12.31
C LYS A 127 8.09 -0.83 12.33
N MET A 128 7.86 0.20 11.52
CA MET A 128 8.70 1.39 11.49
C MET A 128 8.57 2.21 12.78
N SER A 129 7.39 2.28 13.40
CA SER A 129 7.17 3.05 14.63
C SER A 129 7.89 2.49 15.86
N SER A 130 8.28 1.21 15.84
CA SER A 130 9.05 0.58 16.92
C SER A 130 10.58 0.74 16.77
N ALA A 131 11.05 1.33 15.68
CA ALA A 131 12.48 1.50 15.40
C ALA A 131 12.91 2.97 15.59
N ASP A 132 14.23 3.20 15.66
CA ASP A 132 14.79 4.55 15.59
C ASP A 132 15.01 4.95 14.11
N PRO A 133 14.27 5.94 13.57
CA PRO A 133 14.29 6.23 12.14
C PRO A 133 15.42 7.17 11.74
N HIS A 134 16.19 6.76 10.74
CA HIS A 134 17.10 7.65 9.99
C HIS A 134 16.48 8.02 8.63
N PHE A 135 16.41 9.31 8.31
CA PHE A 135 15.77 9.80 7.10
C PHE A 135 16.81 10.20 6.04
N ILE A 136 16.74 9.59 4.87
CA ILE A 136 17.48 9.99 3.66
C ILE A 136 16.49 10.62 2.68
N ARG A 137 16.80 11.82 2.19
CA ARG A 137 16.00 12.52 1.17
C ARG A 137 16.76 12.55 -0.14
N CYS A 138 16.25 11.83 -1.14
CA CYS A 138 16.81 11.84 -2.49
C CYS A 138 16.28 13.06 -3.26
N ILE A 139 17.16 13.75 -3.97
CA ILE A 139 16.82 14.92 -4.81
C ILE A 139 17.21 14.60 -6.25
N LYS A 140 16.28 14.80 -7.17
CA LYS A 140 16.49 14.65 -8.61
C LYS A 140 17.03 15.97 -9.16
N PRO A 141 18.25 16.03 -9.71
CA PRO A 141 18.87 17.30 -10.11
C PRO A 141 18.32 17.86 -11.42
N ASN A 142 17.76 17.00 -12.30
CA ASN A 142 17.16 17.37 -13.58
C ASN A 142 16.20 16.28 -14.07
N GLU A 143 15.24 16.64 -14.93
CA GLU A 143 14.28 15.70 -15.53
C GLU A 143 14.88 14.81 -16.62
N GLU A 144 15.90 15.31 -17.34
CA GLU A 144 16.53 14.65 -18.49
C GLU A 144 17.43 13.46 -18.16
N LYS A 145 17.66 13.20 -16.86
CA LYS A 145 18.55 12.13 -16.36
C LYS A 145 19.99 12.28 -16.85
N THR A 146 20.45 13.51 -17.05
CA THR A 146 21.81 13.81 -17.51
C THR A 146 22.73 14.10 -16.33
N PRO A 147 23.98 13.62 -16.35
CA PRO A 147 24.95 13.96 -15.30
C PRO A 147 25.35 15.44 -15.41
N ASN A 148 25.77 16.04 -14.29
CA ASN A 148 26.26 17.44 -14.20
C ASN A 148 25.27 18.54 -14.63
N LYS A 149 23.99 18.21 -14.84
CA LYS A 149 22.93 19.19 -15.07
C LYS A 149 22.14 19.42 -13.79
N PHE A 150 22.08 20.66 -13.34
CA PHE A 150 21.34 21.06 -12.13
C PHE A 150 20.28 22.10 -12.48
N GLU A 151 19.01 21.72 -12.34
CA GLU A 151 17.85 22.57 -12.57
C GLU A 151 17.40 23.17 -11.25
N THR A 152 17.80 24.42 -10.99
CA THR A 152 17.62 25.08 -9.69
C THR A 152 16.15 25.12 -9.26
N ASP A 153 15.24 25.54 -10.13
CA ASP A 153 13.82 25.65 -9.78
C ASP A 153 13.21 24.28 -9.48
N HIS A 154 13.57 23.26 -10.27
CA HIS A 154 13.14 21.88 -10.07
C HIS A 154 13.62 21.32 -8.72
N VAL A 155 14.86 21.60 -8.33
CA VAL A 155 15.42 21.18 -7.04
C VAL A 155 14.79 21.98 -5.89
N LEU A 156 14.60 23.29 -6.06
CA LEU A 156 13.98 24.15 -5.06
C LEU A 156 12.55 23.71 -4.72
N ASP A 157 11.78 23.31 -5.72
CA ASP A 157 10.43 22.80 -5.53
C ASP A 157 10.42 21.45 -4.80
N GLN A 158 11.39 20.58 -5.07
CA GLN A 158 11.59 19.36 -4.27
C GLN A 158 11.95 19.66 -2.81
N LEU A 159 12.82 20.64 -2.54
CA LEU A 159 13.18 21.03 -1.17
C LEU A 159 11.98 21.58 -0.39
N ARG A 160 11.10 22.33 -1.05
CA ARG A 160 9.86 22.85 -0.48
C ARG A 160 8.85 21.73 -0.20
N THR A 161 8.56 20.90 -1.22
CA THR A 161 7.55 19.83 -1.12
C THR A 161 7.96 18.67 -0.22
N SER A 162 9.25 18.39 -0.09
CA SER A 162 9.78 17.39 0.85
C SER A 162 9.79 17.86 2.31
N GLY A 163 9.54 19.16 2.55
CA GLY A 163 9.59 19.77 3.88
C GLY A 163 11.00 19.99 4.41
N LEU A 164 12.04 19.85 3.58
CA LEU A 164 13.44 20.02 4.01
C LEU A 164 13.73 21.42 4.53
N MET A 165 13.11 22.45 3.94
CA MET A 165 13.23 23.84 4.42
C MET A 165 12.67 24.00 5.85
N GLU A 166 11.54 23.38 6.14
CA GLU A 166 10.92 23.42 7.47
C GLU A 166 11.72 22.60 8.48
N ILE A 167 12.22 21.43 8.07
CA ILE A 167 13.11 20.61 8.90
C ILE A 167 14.38 21.38 9.26
N ALA A 168 15.00 22.06 8.29
CA ALA A 168 16.18 22.89 8.53
C ALA A 168 15.87 24.01 9.53
N ARG A 169 14.73 24.70 9.36
CA ARG A 169 14.27 25.75 10.28
C ARG A 169 14.04 25.22 11.70
N ILE A 170 13.31 24.12 11.88
CA ILE A 170 13.04 23.51 13.19
C ILE A 170 14.35 23.06 13.86
N ARG A 171 15.27 22.45 13.09
CA ARG A 171 16.57 22.02 13.62
C ARG A 171 17.49 23.17 14.00
N GLN A 172 17.39 24.33 13.32
CA GLN A 172 18.14 25.53 13.69
C GLN A 172 17.63 26.16 14.99
N LEU A 173 16.31 26.12 15.22
CA LEU A 173 15.70 26.71 16.42
C LEU A 173 15.67 25.76 17.63
N GLY A 174 15.80 24.46 17.40
CA GLY A 174 15.73 23.43 18.44
C GLY A 174 17.08 22.86 18.85
N PHE A 175 17.06 22.04 19.90
CA PHE A 175 18.17 21.19 20.31
C PHE A 175 17.88 19.75 19.84
N PRO A 176 18.44 19.31 18.70
CA PRO A 176 18.08 18.03 18.08
C PRO A 176 18.58 16.81 18.87
N VAL A 177 19.63 16.98 19.66
CA VAL A 177 20.20 15.92 20.51
C VAL A 177 19.74 16.16 21.95
N ARG A 178 19.13 15.14 22.54
CA ARG A 178 18.74 15.12 23.96
C ARG A 178 19.45 13.94 24.62
N ILE A 179 20.43 14.25 25.45
CA ILE A 179 21.18 13.27 26.23
C ILE A 179 20.80 13.40 27.70
N GLY A 180 20.71 12.26 28.38
CA GLY A 180 20.44 12.23 29.81
C GLY A 180 21.60 12.84 30.60
N PHE A 181 21.32 13.40 31.77
CA PHE A 181 22.34 14.09 32.57
C PHE A 181 23.56 13.22 32.89
N GLN A 182 23.33 11.94 33.25
CA GLN A 182 24.43 11.01 33.52
C GLN A 182 25.29 10.74 32.28
N GLU A 183 24.67 10.49 31.12
CA GLU A 183 25.40 10.27 29.86
C GLU A 183 26.15 11.53 29.41
N PHE A 184 25.62 12.72 29.71
CA PHE A 184 26.29 13.99 29.44
C PHE A 184 27.57 14.16 30.27
N ILE A 185 27.59 13.68 31.52
CA ILE A 185 28.77 13.78 32.40
C ILE A 185 29.82 12.75 32.03
N ASP A 186 29.41 11.55 31.62
CA ASP A 186 30.32 10.44 31.32
C ASP A 186 31.07 10.60 29.97
N LYS A 187 30.70 11.59 29.14
CA LYS A 187 31.34 11.93 27.85
C LYS A 187 32.15 13.23 27.94
#